data_AF-A0A7J0F103-F1
#
_entry.id   AF-A0A7J0F103-F1
#
_cell.length_a   1.000
_cell.length_b   1.000
_cell.length_c   1.000
_cell.angle_alpha   90.00
_cell.angle_beta   90.00
_cell.angle_gamma   90.00
#
_symmetry.space_group_name_H-M   'P 1'
#
loop_
_entity.id
_entity.type
_entity.pdbx_description
1 polymer ?
#
loop_
_entity_poly.entity_id
_entity_poly.type
_entity_poly.pdbx_seq_one_letter_code
_entity_poly.pdbx_strand_id
1 'polypeptide(L)'
;MKMAGVFGVWLLAILYLATDGAAQYQCGRQAGGRKCPNKVCCSKWGYCGTTPEFCLPSKGCQSNCKKRLVGGGESASNVMATYHYYNPEQVGWDLRAVSSYCSTWDANMPLALRKKYGWAAFCGPAGPYGQAACGKCLRRTGAETTVRIVDRCSNGGLDLDAGVFRGLDTDGQGNARGHLIVNYQFVNCGDGTTSEDEPLFSIMDVDES
;
A
#
# COMPACT_ATOMS: atom_id res chain seq x y z
N MET A 1 -4.17 -44.32 57.49
CA MET A 1 -3.23 -43.41 56.79
C MET A 1 -3.96 -42.12 56.50
N LYS A 2 -3.56 -41.00 57.11
CA LYS A 2 -4.18 -39.68 56.93
C LYS A 2 -3.52 -38.98 55.73
N MET A 3 -4.15 -39.02 54.56
CA MET A 3 -3.77 -38.16 53.44
C MET A 3 -4.47 -36.80 53.57
N ALA A 4 -4.07 -36.04 54.58
CA ALA A 4 -4.43 -34.63 54.72
C ALA A 4 -3.14 -33.83 54.49
N GLY A 5 -2.95 -33.24 53.30
CA GLY A 5 -1.80 -32.37 53.08
C GLY A 5 -1.34 -32.09 51.66
N VAL A 6 -1.94 -32.65 50.61
CA VAL A 6 -1.46 -32.41 49.23
C VAL A 6 -2.45 -31.59 48.38
N PHE A 7 -3.74 -31.58 48.72
CA PHE A 7 -4.76 -30.87 47.93
C PHE A 7 -4.76 -29.34 48.10
N GLY A 8 -4.28 -28.81 49.23
CA GLY A 8 -4.24 -27.36 49.48
C GLY A 8 -3.12 -26.61 48.75
N VAL A 9 -2.01 -27.30 48.44
CA VAL A 9 -0.86 -26.69 47.74
C VAL A 9 -1.11 -26.57 46.24
N TRP A 10 -1.89 -27.49 45.66
CA TRP A 10 -2.26 -27.46 44.24
C TRP A 10 -3.23 -26.33 43.87
N LEU A 11 -4.11 -25.91 44.79
CA LEU A 11 -5.01 -24.77 44.54
C LEU A 11 -4.29 -23.42 44.61
N LEU A 12 -3.23 -23.29 45.42
CA LEU A 12 -2.40 -22.08 45.46
C LEU A 12 -1.41 -22.00 44.29
N ALA A 13 -0.98 -23.14 43.72
CA ALA A 13 -0.12 -23.18 42.53
C ALA A 13 -0.88 -22.78 41.23
N ILE A 14 -2.18 -23.09 41.12
CA ILE A 14 -2.99 -22.73 39.94
C ILE A 14 -3.31 -21.23 39.90
N LEU A 15 -3.32 -20.54 41.04
CA LEU A 15 -3.50 -19.07 41.08
C LEU A 15 -2.24 -18.27 40.70
N TYR A 16 -1.09 -18.92 40.48
CA TYR A 16 0.18 -18.27 40.14
C TYR A 16 0.62 -18.42 38.68
N LEU A 17 -0.19 -19.04 37.80
CA LEU A 17 0.12 -19.21 36.36
C LEU A 17 -0.67 -18.28 35.42
N ALA A 18 -1.13 -17.12 35.90
CA ALA A 18 -1.80 -16.12 35.08
C ALA A 18 -1.03 -14.80 35.02
N THR A 19 0.27 -14.86 34.79
CA THR A 19 1.04 -13.68 34.39
C THR A 19 1.98 -14.06 33.26
N ASP A 20 1.50 -13.99 32.02
CA ASP A 20 2.34 -13.65 30.88
C ASP A 20 1.49 -12.93 29.83
N GLY A 21 1.98 -11.76 29.43
CA GLY A 21 1.20 -10.68 28.88
C GLY A 21 0.86 -10.82 27.40
N ALA A 22 -0.41 -10.53 27.07
CA ALA A 22 -0.79 -10.09 25.73
C ALA A 22 -0.39 -8.61 25.52
N ALA A 23 0.87 -8.26 25.79
CA ALA A 23 1.38 -6.93 25.55
C ALA A 23 2.03 -6.89 24.17
N GLN A 24 1.19 -6.77 23.14
CA GLN A 24 1.43 -6.05 21.88
C GLN A 24 0.20 -6.28 20.98
N TYR A 25 -0.22 -5.26 20.24
CA TYR A 25 -1.43 -5.18 19.38
C TYR A 25 -2.73 -4.62 19.97
N GLN A 26 -2.92 -4.51 21.29
CA GLN A 26 -4.12 -3.83 21.82
C GLN A 26 -3.96 -2.30 21.85
N CYS A 27 -4.99 -1.59 21.41
CA CYS A 27 -5.04 -0.13 21.27
C CYS A 27 -6.43 0.44 21.58
N GLY A 28 -6.54 1.76 21.64
CA GLY A 28 -7.83 2.45 21.77
C GLY A 28 -8.43 2.29 23.17
N ARG A 29 -9.75 2.43 23.27
CA ARG A 29 -10.47 2.39 24.57
C ARG A 29 -10.28 1.08 25.32
N GLN A 30 -10.04 -0.02 24.60
CA GLN A 30 -9.78 -1.35 25.18
C GLN A 30 -8.40 -1.45 25.85
N ALA A 31 -7.49 -0.53 25.52
CA ALA A 31 -6.12 -0.50 26.05
C ALA A 31 -5.79 0.85 26.71
N GLY A 32 -6.76 1.49 27.37
CA GLY A 32 -6.55 2.75 28.09
C GLY A 32 -6.15 3.93 27.19
N GLY A 33 -6.59 3.94 25.93
CA GLY A 33 -6.25 4.98 24.96
C GLY A 33 -4.87 4.80 24.30
N ARG A 34 -4.20 3.67 24.53
CA ARG A 34 -2.90 3.36 23.91
C ARG A 34 -3.00 3.43 22.39
N LYS A 35 -2.08 4.17 21.77
CA LYS A 35 -1.94 4.24 20.31
C LYS A 35 -1.12 3.07 19.80
N CYS A 36 -1.36 2.72 18.55
CA CYS A 36 -0.56 1.69 17.88
C CYS A 36 0.88 2.14 17.61
N PRO A 37 1.86 1.22 17.74
CA PRO A 37 3.21 1.43 17.23
C PRO A 37 3.22 1.78 15.74
N ASN A 38 4.29 2.42 15.26
CA ASN A 38 4.44 2.81 13.84
C ASN A 38 3.29 3.66 13.26
N LYS A 39 2.49 4.29 14.11
CA LYS A 39 1.35 5.15 13.73
C LYS A 39 0.29 4.42 12.88
N VAL A 40 0.18 3.10 12.98
CA VAL A 40 -0.88 2.32 12.28
C VAL A 40 -2.26 2.54 12.93
N CYS A 41 -3.33 2.12 12.24
CA CYS A 41 -4.70 2.39 12.67
C CYS A 41 -5.13 1.49 13.82
N CYS A 42 -5.93 2.06 14.72
CA CYS A 42 -6.60 1.31 15.78
C CYS A 42 -8.05 1.02 15.38
N SER A 43 -8.37 -0.25 15.15
CA SER A 43 -9.72 -0.68 14.76
C SER A 43 -10.75 -0.45 15.87
N LYS A 44 -12.05 -0.59 15.54
CA LYS A 44 -13.14 -0.55 16.54
C LYS A 44 -13.01 -1.60 17.65
N TRP A 45 -12.34 -2.71 17.33
CA TRP A 45 -12.13 -3.84 18.23
C TRP A 45 -10.93 -3.66 19.16
N GLY A 46 -10.17 -2.58 19.00
CA GLY A 46 -9.02 -2.28 19.86
C GLY A 46 -7.76 -3.01 19.44
N TYR A 47 -7.61 -3.27 18.14
CA TYR A 47 -6.42 -3.89 17.57
C TYR A 47 -5.75 -3.01 16.52
N CYS A 48 -4.43 -3.10 16.45
CA CYS A 48 -3.61 -2.38 15.48
C CYS A 48 -3.56 -3.06 14.11
N GLY A 49 -3.70 -2.28 13.03
CA GLY A 49 -3.62 -2.79 11.67
C GLY A 49 -3.67 -1.68 10.61
N THR A 50 -3.48 -2.07 9.35
CA THR A 50 -3.36 -1.14 8.21
C THR A 50 -4.43 -1.35 7.13
N THR A 51 -5.29 -2.36 7.26
CA THR A 51 -6.34 -2.63 6.29
C THR A 51 -7.52 -1.66 6.45
N PRO A 52 -8.41 -1.54 5.45
CA PRO A 52 -9.58 -0.67 5.53
C PRO A 52 -10.45 -0.93 6.77
N GLU A 53 -10.59 -2.18 7.22
CA GLU A 53 -11.37 -2.57 8.41
C GLU A 53 -10.83 -1.93 9.69
N PHE A 54 -9.53 -1.62 9.73
CA PHE A 54 -8.85 -1.01 10.86
C PHE A 54 -8.82 0.51 10.75
N CYS A 55 -8.68 1.04 9.54
CA CYS A 55 -8.44 2.46 9.29
C CYS A 55 -9.68 3.29 8.95
N LEU A 56 -10.76 2.68 8.47
CA LEU A 56 -11.95 3.42 8.02
C LEU A 56 -12.72 3.99 9.22
N PRO A 57 -13.00 5.32 9.24
CA PRO A 57 -13.92 5.90 10.22
C PRO A 57 -15.30 5.23 10.17
N SER A 58 -15.78 4.88 8.97
CA SER A 58 -17.05 4.16 8.77
C SER A 58 -17.06 2.75 9.35
N LYS A 59 -15.89 2.14 9.62
CA LYS A 59 -15.76 0.85 10.31
C LYS A 59 -15.41 1.01 11.80
N GLY A 60 -15.49 2.23 12.33
CA GLY A 60 -15.32 2.53 13.75
C GLY A 60 -13.87 2.62 14.22
N CYS A 61 -12.94 2.99 13.33
CA CYS A 61 -11.57 3.26 13.73
C CYS A 61 -11.50 4.27 14.90
N GLN A 62 -10.63 4.01 15.87
CA GLN A 62 -10.49 4.78 17.11
C GLN A 62 -9.33 5.79 17.10
N SER A 63 -8.18 5.45 16.50
CA SER A 63 -7.05 6.37 16.37
C SER A 63 -6.23 6.09 15.11
N ASN A 64 -5.53 7.12 14.61
CA ASN A 64 -4.85 7.12 13.29
C ASN A 64 -5.81 6.84 12.11
N CYS A 65 -7.08 7.18 12.25
CA CYS A 65 -8.19 6.88 11.33
C CYS A 65 -8.26 7.77 10.09
N LYS A 66 -7.12 8.24 9.60
CA LYS A 66 -7.12 9.22 8.51
C LYS A 66 -7.86 8.65 7.30
N LYS A 67 -8.85 9.39 6.82
CA LYS A 67 -9.49 9.17 5.52
C LYS A 67 -8.38 9.02 4.48
N ARG A 68 -8.26 7.82 3.90
CA ARG A 68 -7.35 7.46 2.80
C ARG A 68 -6.15 8.42 2.65
N LEU A 69 -5.17 8.30 3.54
CA LEU A 69 -3.79 8.58 3.11
C LEU A 69 -3.24 7.27 2.56
N VAL A 70 -3.64 6.96 1.34
CA VAL A 70 -2.70 6.30 0.44
C VAL A 70 -1.57 7.31 0.25
N GLY A 71 -0.50 7.17 1.05
CA GLY A 71 0.78 7.87 0.90
C GLY A 71 0.70 9.39 0.75
N GLY A 72 0.50 10.13 1.84
CA GLY A 72 0.52 11.60 1.81
C GLY A 72 1.74 12.25 2.48
N GLY A 73 2.81 11.50 2.72
CA GLY A 73 3.98 12.04 3.42
C GLY A 73 5.26 11.24 3.30
N GLU A 74 5.26 10.16 2.52
CA GLU A 74 6.48 9.43 2.20
C GLU A 74 7.01 10.01 0.89
N SER A 75 8.21 10.54 0.98
CA SER A 75 8.91 11.23 -0.07
C SER A 75 10.39 11.06 0.18
N ALA A 76 11.17 11.04 -0.90
CA ALA A 76 12.61 11.07 -0.82
C ALA A 76 13.16 11.98 -1.90
N SER A 77 14.35 12.50 -1.63
CA SER A 77 15.09 13.38 -2.51
C SER A 77 16.42 12.77 -2.91
N ASN A 78 16.97 13.22 -4.04
CA ASN A 78 18.23 12.73 -4.58
C ASN A 78 18.24 11.22 -4.85
N VAL A 79 17.13 10.71 -5.39
CA VAL A 79 16.92 9.30 -5.65
C VAL A 79 17.30 8.98 -7.09
N MET A 80 18.06 7.91 -7.28
CA MET A 80 18.40 7.42 -8.61
C MET A 80 17.15 6.85 -9.30
N ALA A 81 16.86 7.30 -10.51
CA ALA A 81 15.86 6.72 -11.37
C ALA A 81 16.53 6.22 -12.65
N THR A 82 16.50 4.92 -12.88
CA THR A 82 16.92 4.30 -14.15
C THR A 82 15.72 4.16 -15.07
N TYR A 83 15.89 3.44 -16.18
CA TYR A 83 14.79 3.10 -17.07
C TYR A 83 14.75 1.62 -17.44
N HIS A 84 13.53 1.16 -17.70
CA HIS A 84 13.20 -0.16 -18.22
C HIS A 84 12.27 -0.02 -19.42
N TYR A 85 12.36 -0.93 -20.39
CA TYR A 85 11.50 -0.92 -21.57
C TYR A 85 10.22 -1.73 -21.33
N TYR A 86 9.30 -1.18 -20.51
CA TYR A 86 7.97 -1.78 -20.36
C TYR A 86 7.13 -1.60 -21.62
N ASN A 87 7.27 -0.45 -22.30
CA ASN A 87 6.56 -0.08 -23.52
C ASN A 87 5.03 -0.30 -23.38
N PRO A 88 4.39 0.29 -22.34
CA PRO A 88 3.02 -0.04 -21.94
C PRO A 88 2.00 0.12 -23.08
N GLU A 89 2.17 1.12 -23.94
CA GLU A 89 1.30 1.34 -25.10
C GLU A 89 1.34 0.17 -26.10
N GLN A 90 2.52 -0.42 -26.32
CA GLN A 90 2.69 -1.54 -27.26
C GLN A 90 2.11 -2.84 -26.72
N VAL A 91 2.10 -3.02 -25.40
CA VAL A 91 1.56 -4.21 -24.74
C VAL A 91 0.09 -4.04 -24.31
N GLY A 92 -0.61 -3.01 -24.81
CA GLY A 92 -2.01 -2.77 -24.46
C GLY A 92 -2.24 -2.45 -22.98
N TRP A 93 -1.21 -1.90 -22.32
CA TRP A 93 -1.16 -1.64 -20.89
C TRP A 93 -1.38 -2.90 -20.03
N ASP A 94 -1.11 -4.10 -20.56
CA ASP A 94 -1.26 -5.36 -19.82
C ASP A 94 -0.04 -5.63 -18.94
N LEU A 95 -0.26 -5.61 -17.61
CA LEU A 95 0.76 -5.87 -16.61
C LEU A 95 1.33 -7.29 -16.72
N ARG A 96 0.55 -8.25 -17.26
CA ARG A 96 0.99 -9.64 -17.44
C ARG A 96 1.96 -9.79 -18.61
N ALA A 97 1.75 -9.03 -19.67
CA ALA A 97 2.60 -9.07 -20.86
C ALA A 97 4.06 -8.70 -20.56
N VAL A 98 4.29 -7.88 -19.54
CA VAL A 98 5.63 -7.48 -19.09
C VAL A 98 6.11 -8.25 -17.85
N SER A 99 5.36 -9.26 -17.40
CA SER A 99 5.66 -10.03 -16.18
C SER A 99 5.91 -9.15 -14.94
N SER A 100 5.22 -8.01 -14.85
CA SER A 100 5.41 -7.07 -13.75
C SER A 100 5.02 -7.71 -12.41
N TYR A 101 5.74 -7.38 -11.34
CA TYR A 101 5.47 -7.92 -10.01
C TYR A 101 4.04 -7.67 -9.53
N CYS A 102 3.44 -6.52 -9.87
CA CYS A 102 2.08 -6.19 -9.43
C CYS A 102 0.98 -6.86 -10.27
N SER A 103 1.32 -7.58 -11.34
CA SER A 103 0.33 -8.23 -12.23
C SER A 103 -0.61 -9.19 -11.50
N THR A 104 -0.18 -9.80 -10.39
CA THR A 104 -1.02 -10.67 -9.56
C THR A 104 -2.27 -9.97 -9.02
N TRP A 105 -2.18 -8.68 -8.71
CA TRP A 105 -3.25 -7.93 -8.05
C TRP A 105 -3.87 -6.85 -8.95
N ASP A 106 -3.06 -6.25 -9.82
CA ASP A 106 -3.45 -5.02 -10.52
C ASP A 106 -3.74 -5.24 -12.02
N ALA A 107 -3.46 -6.42 -12.57
CA ALA A 107 -3.64 -6.67 -14.01
C ALA A 107 -5.11 -6.64 -14.46
N ASN A 108 -6.06 -6.82 -13.53
CA ASN A 108 -7.50 -6.71 -13.80
C ASN A 108 -8.06 -5.30 -13.57
N MET A 109 -7.23 -4.31 -13.22
CA MET A 109 -7.69 -2.92 -13.14
C MET A 109 -8.28 -2.47 -14.48
N PRO A 110 -9.34 -1.64 -14.48
CA PRO A 110 -9.88 -1.06 -15.70
C PRO A 110 -8.79 -0.46 -16.57
N LEU A 111 -8.88 -0.67 -17.89
CA LEU A 111 -7.89 -0.16 -18.84
C LEU A 111 -7.64 1.34 -18.67
N ALA A 112 -8.69 2.11 -18.38
CA ALA A 112 -8.61 3.54 -18.09
C ALA A 112 -7.65 3.86 -16.93
N LEU A 113 -7.62 3.06 -15.87
CA LEU A 113 -6.73 3.27 -14.73
C LEU A 113 -5.30 2.82 -15.03
N ARG A 114 -5.15 1.71 -15.77
CA ARG A 114 -3.84 1.19 -16.20
C ARG A 114 -3.11 2.16 -17.12
N LYS A 115 -3.84 2.84 -18.02
CA LYS A 115 -3.29 3.82 -18.99
C LYS A 115 -3.21 5.25 -18.49
N LYS A 116 -3.69 5.54 -17.29
CA LYS A 116 -3.82 6.90 -16.77
C LYS A 116 -2.47 7.60 -16.56
N TYR A 117 -1.47 6.84 -16.14
CA TYR A 117 -0.13 7.33 -15.81
C TYR A 117 0.93 6.40 -16.40
N GLY A 118 2.12 6.93 -16.66
CA GLY A 118 3.28 6.13 -17.03
C GLY A 118 3.66 5.12 -15.94
N TRP A 119 4.37 4.07 -16.31
CA TRP A 119 4.72 2.98 -15.41
C TRP A 119 6.10 3.16 -14.79
N ALA A 120 6.26 2.62 -13.57
CA ALA A 120 7.54 2.54 -12.89
C ALA A 120 7.63 1.31 -11.98
N ALA A 121 8.84 0.79 -11.80
CA ALA A 121 9.20 -0.02 -10.65
C ALA A 121 9.60 0.87 -9.46
N PHE A 122 9.35 0.40 -8.25
CA PHE A 122 9.70 1.13 -7.03
C PHE A 122 10.47 0.28 -6.02
N CYS A 123 11.54 0.87 -5.50
CA CYS A 123 12.36 0.35 -4.41
C CYS A 123 13.11 1.50 -3.71
N GLY A 124 12.51 2.69 -3.72
CA GLY A 124 13.09 3.91 -3.16
C GLY A 124 13.13 3.91 -1.64
N PRO A 125 13.97 4.73 -1.01
CA PRO A 125 14.33 4.62 0.41
C PRO A 125 13.19 4.98 1.38
N ALA A 126 12.11 5.59 0.90
CA ALA A 126 10.97 5.99 1.71
C ALA A 126 9.64 5.62 1.05
N GLY A 127 8.88 4.72 1.65
CA GLY A 127 7.58 4.28 1.15
C GLY A 127 7.31 2.81 1.44
N PRO A 128 6.11 2.32 1.10
CA PRO A 128 5.82 0.89 1.09
C PRO A 128 6.61 0.18 -0.01
N TYR A 129 6.93 -1.10 0.23
CA TYR A 129 7.63 -1.95 -0.74
C TYR A 129 6.78 -3.16 -1.13
N GLY A 130 7.13 -3.79 -2.25
CA GLY A 130 6.46 -5.00 -2.74
C GLY A 130 4.97 -4.79 -2.96
N GLN A 131 4.15 -5.75 -2.52
CA GLN A 131 2.70 -5.73 -2.74
C GLN A 131 2.04 -4.45 -2.21
N ALA A 132 2.53 -3.92 -1.09
CA ALA A 132 1.96 -2.71 -0.51
C ALA A 132 2.21 -1.46 -1.36
N ALA A 133 3.17 -1.48 -2.29
CA ALA A 133 3.46 -0.40 -3.21
C ALA A 133 2.62 -0.44 -4.50
N CYS A 134 2.13 -1.63 -4.87
CA CYS A 134 1.41 -1.86 -6.11
C CYS A 134 0.21 -0.93 -6.29
N GLY A 135 0.09 -0.36 -7.49
CA GLY A 135 -1.01 0.51 -7.87
C GLY A 135 -0.94 1.93 -7.31
N LYS A 136 0.01 2.24 -6.41
CA LYS A 136 0.18 3.60 -5.87
C LYS A 136 0.84 4.52 -6.91
N CYS A 137 0.69 5.83 -6.70
CA CYS A 137 1.24 6.83 -7.59
C CYS A 137 2.34 7.66 -6.94
N LEU A 138 3.36 7.96 -7.73
CA LEU A 138 4.47 8.82 -7.36
C LEU A 138 4.44 10.07 -8.24
N ARG A 139 4.48 11.24 -7.61
CA ARG A 139 4.67 12.52 -8.29
C ARG A 139 6.11 12.95 -8.17
N ARG A 140 6.75 13.27 -9.29
CA ARG A 140 8.06 13.91 -9.30
C ARG A 140 7.91 15.38 -8.93
N THR A 141 8.70 15.89 -8.00
CA THR A 141 8.74 17.33 -7.74
C THR A 141 9.61 18.01 -8.80
N GLY A 142 9.03 18.96 -9.57
CA GLY A 142 9.77 19.79 -10.53
C GLY A 142 9.18 19.87 -11.95
N ALA A 143 8.77 18.75 -12.55
CA ALA A 143 8.06 18.75 -13.86
C ALA A 143 6.71 18.03 -13.84
N GLU A 144 6.10 17.94 -12.65
CA GLU A 144 4.73 17.43 -12.44
C GLU A 144 4.34 16.09 -13.11
N THR A 145 5.30 15.23 -13.46
CA THR A 145 4.98 13.90 -13.96
C THR A 145 4.55 12.98 -12.81
N THR A 146 3.41 12.31 -13.01
CA THR A 146 2.93 11.25 -12.10
C THR A 146 3.07 9.90 -12.79
N VAL A 147 3.60 8.93 -12.06
CA VAL A 147 3.74 7.53 -12.49
C VAL A 147 2.99 6.60 -11.55
N ARG A 148 2.54 5.45 -12.05
CA ARG A 148 1.99 4.36 -11.27
C ARG A 148 3.04 3.29 -11.05
N ILE A 149 3.15 2.82 -9.81
CA ILE A 149 4.01 1.69 -9.44
C ILE A 149 3.34 0.41 -9.92
N VAL A 150 3.99 -0.28 -10.86
CA VAL A 150 3.54 -1.57 -11.41
C VAL A 150 4.51 -2.70 -11.09
N ASP A 151 5.69 -2.39 -10.57
CA ASP A 151 6.75 -3.37 -10.37
C ASP A 151 7.65 -3.01 -9.17
N ARG A 152 8.57 -3.92 -8.86
CA ARG A 152 9.62 -3.73 -7.84
C ARG A 152 11.00 -3.68 -8.50
N CYS A 153 11.93 -2.97 -7.88
CA CYS A 153 13.33 -2.92 -8.31
C CYS A 153 14.29 -3.25 -7.15
N SER A 154 15.60 -3.23 -7.41
CA SER A 154 16.66 -3.44 -6.42
C SER A 154 17.74 -2.35 -6.41
N ASN A 155 17.57 -1.28 -7.20
CA ASN A 155 18.54 -0.19 -7.34
C ASN A 155 18.46 0.88 -6.23
N GLY A 156 17.58 0.70 -5.24
CA GLY A 156 17.37 1.66 -4.15
C GLY A 156 16.60 2.92 -4.57
N GLY A 157 15.90 2.89 -5.70
CA GLY A 157 15.24 4.06 -6.27
C GLY A 157 14.02 3.73 -7.12
N LEU A 158 14.02 4.20 -8.36
CA LEU A 158 12.96 3.96 -9.33
C LEU A 158 13.53 3.34 -10.60
N ASP A 159 12.69 2.57 -11.29
CA ASP A 159 12.96 2.16 -12.66
C ASP A 159 11.78 2.59 -13.54
N LEU A 160 11.95 3.67 -14.29
CA LEU A 160 10.86 4.28 -15.05
C LEU A 160 10.67 3.56 -16.38
N ASP A 161 9.45 3.50 -16.91
CA ASP A 161 9.31 3.17 -18.32
C ASP A 161 10.15 4.14 -19.18
N ALA A 162 10.82 3.62 -20.22
CA ALA A 162 11.70 4.41 -21.08
C ALA A 162 11.00 5.62 -21.72
N GLY A 163 9.70 5.54 -22.01
CA GLY A 163 8.90 6.68 -22.46
C GLY A 163 8.81 7.79 -21.41
N VAL A 164 8.57 7.41 -20.15
CA VAL A 164 8.55 8.33 -19.01
C VAL A 164 9.92 8.94 -18.77
N PHE A 165 10.97 8.12 -18.75
CA PHE A 165 12.35 8.58 -18.54
C PHE A 165 12.75 9.64 -19.56
N ARG A 166 12.52 9.36 -20.85
CA ARG A 166 12.83 10.31 -21.93
C ARG A 166 12.01 11.60 -21.82
N GLY A 167 10.75 11.53 -21.39
CA GLY A 167 9.94 12.72 -21.13
C GLY A 167 10.48 13.59 -19.99
N LEU A 168 11.23 13.01 -19.06
CA LEU A 168 11.87 13.73 -17.96
C LEU A 168 13.29 14.22 -18.27
N ASP A 169 14.00 13.53 -19.16
CA ASP A 169 15.39 13.80 -19.54
C ASP A 169 15.49 14.86 -20.65
N THR A 170 15.02 16.07 -20.35
CA THR A 170 14.92 17.16 -21.35
C THR A 170 16.27 17.71 -21.80
N ASP A 171 17.34 17.48 -21.04
CA ASP A 171 18.71 17.90 -21.37
C ASP A 171 19.58 16.75 -21.94
N GLY A 172 19.04 15.53 -22.01
CA GLY A 172 19.72 14.33 -22.49
C GLY A 172 20.83 13.80 -21.57
N GLN A 173 21.10 14.47 -20.45
CA GLN A 173 22.20 14.10 -19.56
C GLN A 173 21.87 12.86 -18.75
N GLY A 174 20.58 12.62 -18.46
CA GLY A 174 20.12 11.42 -17.78
C GLY A 174 20.44 10.17 -18.60
N ASN A 175 20.10 10.17 -19.88
CA ASN A 175 20.38 9.07 -20.79
C ASN A 175 21.88 8.87 -20.98
N ALA A 176 22.65 9.96 -21.12
CA ALA A 176 24.12 9.88 -21.22
C ALA A 176 24.76 9.24 -19.98
N ARG A 177 24.17 9.44 -18.79
CA ARG A 177 24.63 8.87 -17.51
C ARG A 177 23.93 7.55 -17.12
N GLY A 178 22.94 7.11 -17.90
CA GLY A 178 22.10 5.95 -17.62
C GLY A 178 21.09 6.12 -16.48
N HIS A 179 20.97 7.30 -15.88
CA HIS A 179 20.01 7.56 -14.80
C HIS A 179 19.72 9.06 -14.63
N LEU A 180 18.55 9.35 -14.06
CA LEU A 180 18.17 10.67 -13.53
C LEU A 180 18.35 10.69 -12.01
N ILE A 181 18.55 11.89 -11.46
CA ILE A 181 18.40 12.15 -10.03
C ILE A 181 17.06 12.85 -9.83
N VAL A 182 16.16 12.22 -9.09
CA VAL A 182 14.79 12.68 -8.92
C VAL A 182 14.41 12.78 -7.46
N ASN A 183 13.39 13.58 -7.23
CA ASN A 183 12.67 13.66 -5.97
C ASN A 183 11.25 13.13 -6.22
N TYR A 184 10.73 12.30 -5.33
CA TYR A 184 9.37 11.77 -5.46
C TYR A 184 8.56 12.01 -4.19
N GLN A 185 7.25 12.06 -4.38
CA GLN A 185 6.27 12.07 -3.32
C GLN A 185 5.16 11.07 -3.67
N PHE A 186 4.75 10.24 -2.72
CA PHE A 186 3.50 9.48 -2.91
C PHE A 186 2.31 10.45 -2.98
N VAL A 187 1.41 10.20 -3.92
CA VAL A 187 0.21 11.01 -4.14
C VAL A 187 -1.01 10.14 -4.37
N ASN A 188 -2.19 10.73 -4.20
CA ASN A 188 -3.43 10.10 -4.62
C ASN A 188 -3.49 10.05 -6.15
N CYS A 189 -3.68 8.85 -6.71
CA CYS A 189 -3.83 8.64 -8.15
C CYS A 189 -5.09 9.31 -8.75
N GLY A 190 -6.06 9.71 -7.93
CA GLY A 190 -7.32 10.30 -8.39
C GLY A 190 -8.20 9.29 -9.14
N ASP A 191 -8.04 8.00 -8.85
CA ASP A 191 -8.66 6.90 -9.61
C ASP A 191 -10.17 6.73 -9.37
N GLY A 192 -10.77 7.58 -8.54
CA GLY A 192 -12.19 7.48 -8.19
C GLY A 192 -12.47 6.21 -7.39
N THR A 193 -12.62 6.36 -6.08
CA THR A 193 -13.41 5.40 -5.30
C THR A 193 -14.27 6.24 -4.36
N THR A 194 -15.20 7.00 -4.93
CA THR A 194 -16.46 7.26 -4.24
C THR A 194 -17.19 5.93 -4.22
N SER A 195 -17.56 5.49 -3.03
CA SER A 195 -18.34 4.28 -2.76
C SER A 195 -19.80 4.45 -3.20
N GLU A 196 -20.03 4.83 -4.46
CA GLU A 196 -21.39 4.94 -5.02
C GLU A 196 -21.61 4.14 -6.30
N ASP A 197 -20.55 3.62 -6.94
CA ASP A 197 -20.71 2.73 -8.09
C ASP A 197 -20.60 1.25 -7.66
N GLU A 198 -21.56 0.82 -6.83
CA GLU A 198 -22.05 -0.56 -6.92
C GLU A 198 -22.73 -0.66 -8.31
N PRO A 199 -22.28 -1.54 -9.22
CA PRO A 199 -23.11 -1.85 -10.38
C PRO A 199 -24.32 -2.60 -9.86
N LEU A 200 -25.46 -1.90 -9.81
CA LEU A 200 -26.78 -2.50 -9.82
C LEU A 200 -26.75 -3.62 -10.85
N PHE A 201 -27.04 -4.83 -10.38
CA PHE A 201 -27.43 -5.97 -11.19
C PHE A 201 -28.26 -5.46 -12.38
N SER A 202 -27.72 -5.61 -13.58
CA SER A 202 -28.48 -5.42 -14.80
C SER A 202 -29.62 -6.43 -14.78
N ILE A 203 -30.81 -5.96 -14.44
CA ILE A 203 -32.05 -6.55 -14.93
C ILE A 203 -32.00 -6.33 -16.44
N MET A 204 -31.49 -7.32 -17.15
CA MET A 204 -31.94 -7.57 -18.51
C MET A 204 -33.34 -8.18 -18.35
N ASP A 205 -34.36 -7.33 -18.32
CA ASP A 205 -35.69 -7.78 -18.71
C ASP A 205 -35.58 -8.08 -20.20
N VAL A 206 -35.47 -9.37 -20.50
CA VAL A 206 -35.61 -9.92 -21.84
C VAL A 206 -37.09 -9.81 -22.18
N ASP A 207 -37.41 -8.82 -23.00
CA ASP A 207 -38.61 -8.78 -23.82
C ASP A 207 -38.56 -9.99 -24.76
N GLU A 208 -39.48 -10.96 -24.60
CA GLU A 208 -39.81 -11.92 -25.65
C GLU A 208 -41.31 -12.27 -25.61
N SER A 209 -42.01 -11.74 -26.62
CA SER A 209 -43.23 -12.21 -27.30
C SER A 209 -44.43 -12.72 -26.50
#